data_AF-A0A7J3CBA3-F1
#
_entry.id   AF-A0A7J3CBA3-F1
#
_cell.length_a   1.000
_cell.length_b   1.000
_cell.length_c   1.000
_cell.angle_alpha   90.00
_cell.angle_beta   90.00
_cell.angle_gamma   90.00
#
_symmetry.space_group_name_H-M   'P 1'
#
loop_
_entity.id
_entity.type
_entity.pdbx_description
1 polymer ?
#
loop_
_entity_poly.entity_id
_entity_poly.type
_entity_poly.pdbx_seq_one_letter_code
_entity_poly.pdbx_strand_id
1 'polypeptide(L)'
;DLGAVNSYQFLFALPVIFAVSLFYGGFRPLTINFILITLYMGSVGSSVAYFIYWSLIKKYNVSHVSPYLFAVPAFSILFSTFLINESLDLLSLAGFSLVAFGIFVSSR
;
A
#
# COMPACT_ATOMS: atom_id res chain seq x y z
N ASP A 1 -17.30 0.44 -14.32
CA ASP A 1 -15.96 0.51 -14.95
C ASP A 1 -14.89 0.49 -13.84
N LEU A 2 -13.81 -0.28 -14.00
CA LEU A 2 -12.76 -0.45 -12.96
C LEU A 2 -12.00 0.85 -12.73
N GLY A 3 -11.66 1.54 -13.82
CA GLY A 3 -11.02 2.85 -13.75
C GLY A 3 -11.90 3.87 -13.03
N ALA A 4 -13.21 3.85 -13.26
CA ALA A 4 -14.13 4.78 -12.61
C ALA A 4 -14.17 4.62 -11.08
N VAL A 5 -14.21 3.39 -10.54
CA VAL A 5 -14.23 3.16 -9.09
C VAL A 5 -12.95 3.69 -8.45
N ASN A 6 -11.79 3.37 -9.02
CA ASN A 6 -10.50 3.83 -8.52
C ASN A 6 -10.38 5.37 -8.59
N SER A 7 -10.82 5.97 -9.70
CA SER A 7 -10.87 7.42 -9.86
C SER A 7 -11.77 8.10 -8.85
N TYR A 8 -12.95 7.54 -8.56
CA TYR A 8 -13.83 8.08 -7.52
C TYR A 8 -13.18 8.00 -6.13
N GLN A 9 -12.52 6.89 -5.78
CA GLN A 9 -11.81 6.77 -4.51
C GLN A 9 -10.75 7.87 -4.34
N PHE A 10 -9.96 8.15 -5.38
CA PHE A 10 -8.96 9.22 -5.33
C PHE A 10 -9.58 10.62 -5.32
N LEU A 11 -10.63 10.87 -6.10
CA LEU A 11 -11.33 12.15 -6.11
C LEU A 11 -11.97 12.48 -4.76
N PHE A 12 -12.61 11.51 -4.12
CA PHE A 12 -13.18 11.67 -2.78
C PHE A 12 -12.12 11.78 -1.69
N ALA A 13 -10.93 11.24 -1.90
CA ALA A 13 -9.81 11.40 -0.97
C ALA A 13 -9.24 12.84 -0.99
N LEU A 14 -9.33 13.57 -2.12
CA LEU A 14 -8.73 14.90 -2.25
C LEU A 14 -9.20 15.91 -1.19
N PRO A 15 -10.50 16.12 -0.93
CA PRO A 15 -10.94 17.06 0.10
C PRO A 15 -10.47 16.67 1.50
N VAL A 16 -10.48 15.36 1.80
CA VAL A 16 -10.07 14.84 3.10
C VAL A 16 -8.57 15.04 3.32
N ILE A 17 -7.75 14.67 2.33
CA ILE A 17 -6.30 14.85 2.39
C ILE A 17 -5.94 16.34 2.42
N PHE A 18 -6.65 17.18 1.66
CA PHE A 18 -6.43 18.63 1.69
C PHE A 18 -6.70 19.22 3.08
N ALA A 19 -7.84 18.87 3.70
CA ALA A 19 -8.16 19.29 5.05
C ALA A 19 -7.11 18.84 6.06
N VAL A 20 -6.71 17.56 6.02
CA VAL A 20 -5.66 17.01 6.92
C VAL A 20 -4.33 17.71 6.70
N SER A 21 -3.95 18.00 5.45
CA SER A 21 -2.70 18.68 5.12
C SER A 21 -2.59 20.07 5.76
N LEU A 22 -3.71 20.81 5.83
CA LEU A 22 -3.75 22.12 6.47
C LEU A 22 -3.42 22.06 7.98
N PHE A 23 -3.79 20.98 8.66
CA PHE A 23 -3.54 20.83 10.11
C PHE A 23 -2.14 20.32 10.44
N TYR A 24 -1.57 19.43 9.61
CA TYR A 24 -0.30 18.74 9.94
C TYR A 24 0.94 19.31 9.22
N GLY A 25 0.79 19.78 7.99
CA GLY A 25 1.92 20.08 7.11
C GLY A 25 1.98 21.52 6.61
N GLY A 26 0.82 22.17 6.52
CA GLY A 26 0.66 23.48 5.88
C GLY A 26 1.03 23.45 4.39
N PHE A 27 1.12 24.64 3.79
CA PHE A 27 1.62 24.77 2.42
C PHE A 27 3.15 24.67 2.41
N ARG A 28 3.67 23.61 1.80
CA ARG A 28 5.10 23.43 1.55
C ARG A 28 5.42 23.64 0.07
N PRO A 29 6.63 24.13 -0.26
CA PRO A 29 7.03 24.30 -1.64
C PRO A 29 7.06 22.97 -2.40
N LEU A 30 6.59 22.99 -3.65
CA LEU A 30 6.62 21.84 -4.55
C LEU A 30 8.04 21.63 -5.08
N THR A 31 8.84 20.87 -4.33
CA THR A 31 10.15 20.39 -4.80
C THR A 31 10.03 19.28 -5.84
N ILE A 32 11.00 19.18 -6.74
CA ILE A 32 11.05 18.08 -7.72
C ILE A 32 11.05 16.70 -7.06
N ASN A 33 11.76 16.54 -5.94
CA ASN A 33 11.77 15.29 -5.16
C ASN A 33 10.37 14.92 -4.67
N PHE A 34 9.58 15.91 -4.24
CA PHE A 34 8.20 15.68 -3.82
C PHE A 34 7.34 15.18 -4.99
N ILE A 35 7.48 15.77 -6.18
CA ILE A 35 6.75 15.36 -7.38
C ILE A 35 7.13 13.92 -7.76
N LEU A 36 8.42 13.60 -7.78
CA LEU A 36 8.92 12.27 -8.14
C LEU A 36 8.44 11.19 -7.15
N ILE A 37 8.54 11.43 -5.84
CA ILE A 37 8.06 10.51 -4.82
C ILE A 37 6.54 10.34 -4.92
N THR A 38 5.80 11.43 -5.12
CA THR A 38 4.34 11.41 -5.27
C THR A 38 3.93 10.60 -6.50
N LEU A 39 4.60 10.79 -7.63
CA LEU A 39 4.35 10.01 -8.85
C LEU A 39 4.66 8.53 -8.62
N TYR A 40 5.77 8.20 -7.99
CA TYR A 40 6.15 6.82 -7.69
C TYR A 40 5.13 6.13 -6.77
N MET A 41 4.79 6.76 -5.63
CA MET A 41 3.84 6.21 -4.67
C MET A 41 2.41 6.17 -5.20
N GLY A 42 1.97 7.22 -5.88
CA GLY A 42 0.62 7.35 -6.43
C GLY A 42 0.36 6.41 -7.61
N SER A 43 1.37 6.13 -8.44
CA SER A 43 1.24 5.20 -9.57
C SER A 43 1.30 3.74 -9.11
N VAL A 44 2.50 3.19 -8.90
CA VAL A 44 2.73 1.78 -8.62
C VAL A 44 2.17 1.41 -7.24
N GLY A 45 2.44 2.23 -6.23
CA GLY A 45 2.05 1.95 -4.85
C GLY A 45 0.55 2.06 -4.58
N SER A 46 -0.21 2.72 -5.44
CA SER A 46 -1.65 2.96 -5.24
C SER A 46 -2.48 2.62 -6.48
N SER A 47 -2.38 3.40 -7.56
CA SER A 47 -3.28 3.25 -8.71
C SER A 47 -3.22 1.86 -9.33
N VAL A 48 -2.02 1.33 -9.59
CA VAL A 48 -1.84 -0.01 -10.17
C VAL A 48 -2.27 -1.10 -9.18
N ALA A 49 -1.87 -0.99 -7.92
CA ALA A 49 -2.22 -1.96 -6.88
C ALA A 49 -3.74 -2.10 -6.70
N TYR A 50 -4.46 -0.97 -6.57
CA TYR A 50 -5.91 -0.98 -6.46
C TYR A 50 -6.60 -1.43 -7.74
N PHE A 51 -6.06 -1.10 -8.92
CA PHE A 51 -6.60 -1.61 -10.18
C PHE A 51 -6.54 -3.14 -10.25
N ILE A 52 -5.41 -3.75 -9.85
CA ILE A 52 -5.25 -5.21 -9.75
C ILE A 52 -6.23 -5.78 -8.71
N TYR A 53 -6.31 -5.17 -7.52
CA TYR A 53 -7.22 -5.59 -6.46
C TYR A 53 -8.68 -5.60 -6.93
N TRP A 54 -9.16 -4.48 -7.50
CA TRP A 54 -10.51 -4.34 -8.03
C TRP A 54 -10.79 -5.33 -9.17
N SER A 55 -9.80 -5.63 -10.00
CA SER A 55 -9.92 -6.65 -11.05
C SER A 55 -10.09 -8.04 -10.47
N LEU A 56 -9.36 -8.38 -9.40
CA LEU A 56 -9.44 -9.67 -8.73
C LEU A 56 -10.76 -9.88 -8.00
N ILE A 57 -11.23 -8.89 -7.24
CA ILE A 57 -12.49 -9.02 -6.47
C ILE A 57 -13.75 -9.02 -7.34
N LYS A 58 -13.65 -8.61 -8.61
CA LYS A 58 -14.73 -8.82 -9.59
C LYS A 58 -14.83 -10.26 -10.07
N LYS A 59 -13.71 -11.00 -10.08
CA LYS A 59 -13.61 -12.37 -10.60
C LYS A 59 -13.70 -13.42 -9.49
N TYR A 60 -13.22 -13.08 -8.29
CA TYR A 60 -13.15 -13.97 -7.14
C TYR A 60 -13.87 -13.35 -5.94
N ASN A 61 -14.31 -14.17 -5.00
CA ASN A 61 -14.89 -13.68 -3.75
C ASN A 61 -13.84 -12.84 -3.00
N VAL A 62 -14.27 -11.71 -2.43
CA VAL A 62 -13.44 -10.82 -1.61
C VAL A 62 -12.70 -11.61 -0.52
N SER A 63 -13.37 -12.61 0.09
CA SER A 63 -12.80 -13.46 1.13
C SER A 63 -11.59 -14.29 0.67
N HIS A 64 -11.43 -14.53 -0.64
CA HIS A 64 -10.26 -15.21 -1.21
C HIS A 64 -9.16 -14.24 -1.62
N VAL A 65 -9.50 -12.98 -1.92
CA VAL A 65 -8.53 -11.99 -2.43
C VAL A 65 -7.93 -11.16 -1.29
N SER A 66 -8.74 -10.74 -0.33
CA SER A 66 -8.29 -9.88 0.79
C SER A 66 -7.17 -10.50 1.64
N PRO A 67 -7.12 -11.82 1.90
CA PRO A 67 -6.01 -12.41 2.65
C PRO A 67 -4.63 -12.16 2.02
N TYR A 68 -4.53 -12.03 0.69
CA TYR A 68 -3.27 -11.71 0.02
C TYR A 68 -2.71 -10.34 0.38
N LEU A 69 -3.57 -9.38 0.81
CA LEU A 69 -3.11 -8.08 1.26
C LEU A 69 -2.27 -8.18 2.55
N PHE A 70 -2.47 -9.23 3.36
CA PHE A 70 -1.65 -9.48 4.52
C PHE A 70 -0.22 -9.90 4.16
N ALA A 71 0.07 -10.24 2.90
CA ALA A 71 1.44 -10.49 2.44
C ALA A 71 2.24 -9.19 2.24
N VAL A 72 1.60 -8.02 2.18
CA VAL A 72 2.27 -6.73 1.93
C VAL A 72 3.39 -6.45 2.95
N PRO A 73 3.19 -6.58 4.28
CA PRO A 73 4.28 -6.38 5.23
C PRO A 73 5.42 -7.39 5.08
N ALA A 74 5.11 -8.66 4.75
CA ALA A 74 6.12 -9.69 4.51
C ALA A 74 7.01 -9.35 3.30
N PHE A 75 6.39 -8.95 2.18
CA PHE A 75 7.12 -8.45 1.02
C PHE A 75 7.88 -7.16 1.32
N SER A 76 7.34 -6.26 2.14
CA SER A 76 8.02 -5.02 2.54
C SER A 76 9.33 -5.30 3.28
N ILE A 77 9.34 -6.24 4.23
CA ILE A 77 10.56 -6.64 4.95
C ILE A 77 11.55 -7.24 3.97
N LEU A 78 11.09 -8.17 3.12
CA LEU A 78 11.95 -8.82 2.13
C LEU A 78 12.58 -7.80 1.15
N PHE A 79 11.79 -6.86 0.62
CA PHE A 79 12.30 -5.80 -0.26
C PHE A 79 13.17 -4.80 0.49
N SER A 80 12.91 -4.47 1.75
CA SER A 80 13.79 -3.60 2.54
C SER A 80 15.18 -4.22 2.66
N THR A 81 15.25 -5.50 3.03
CA THR A 81 16.54 -6.20 3.16
C THR A 81 17.28 -6.28 1.82
N PHE A 82 16.57 -6.56 0.73
CA PHE A 82 17.21 -6.76 -0.57
C PHE A 82 17.62 -5.44 -1.26
N LEU A 83 16.78 -4.39 -1.18
CA LEU A 83 17.01 -3.13 -1.87
C LEU A 83 17.82 -2.13 -1.02
N ILE A 84 17.61 -2.13 0.29
CA ILE A 84 18.17 -1.14 1.22
C ILE A 84 19.39 -1.72 1.98
N ASN A 85 19.66 -3.03 1.84
CA ASN A 85 20.70 -3.76 2.60
C ASN A 85 20.57 -3.58 4.12
N GLU A 86 19.33 -3.47 4.60
CA GLU A 86 19.05 -3.33 6.02
C GLU A 86 19.33 -4.65 6.75
N SER A 87 20.10 -4.62 7.83
CA SER A 87 20.39 -5.81 8.63
C SER A 87 19.14 -6.27 9.39
N LEU A 88 18.74 -7.52 9.18
CA LEU A 88 17.64 -8.13 9.91
C LEU A 88 18.00 -8.33 11.38
N ASP A 89 17.44 -7.49 12.24
CA ASP A 89 17.45 -7.74 13.68
C ASP A 89 16.48 -8.87 14.06
N LEU A 90 16.76 -9.53 15.19
CA LEU A 90 15.94 -10.63 15.71
C LEU A 90 14.48 -10.21 15.92
N LEU A 91 14.24 -8.95 16.32
CA LEU A 91 12.90 -8.42 16.48
C LEU A 91 12.14 -8.32 15.14
N SER A 92 12.81 -7.87 14.08
CA SER A 92 12.24 -7.80 12.72
C SER A 92 11.90 -9.19 12.19
N LEU A 93 12.74 -10.18 12.48
CA LEU A 93 12.49 -11.58 12.11
C LEU A 93 11.29 -12.16 12.87
N ALA A 94 11.17 -11.89 14.17
CA ALA A 94 10.02 -12.32 14.98
C ALA A 94 8.71 -11.68 14.48
N GLY A 95 8.74 -10.38 14.15
CA GLY A 95 7.61 -9.68 13.55
C GLY A 95 7.21 -10.27 12.20
N PHE A 96 8.18 -10.57 11.34
CA PHE A 96 7.94 -11.26 10.07
C PHE A 96 7.26 -12.62 10.27
N SER A 97 7.77 -13.45 11.18
CA SER A 97 7.19 -14.76 11.49
C SER A 97 5.76 -14.66 12.00
N LEU A 98 5.46 -13.67 12.85
CA LEU A 98 4.11 -13.45 13.38
C LEU A 98 3.12 -13.02 12.29
N VAL A 99 3.52 -12.11 11.40
CA VAL A 99 2.70 -11.73 10.24
C VAL A 99 2.48 -12.92 9.31
N ALA A 100 3.55 -13.66 8.97
CA ALA A 100 3.46 -14.85 8.13
C ALA A 100 2.51 -15.91 8.71
N PHE A 101 2.54 -16.11 10.02
CA PHE A 101 1.62 -16.99 10.73
C PHE A 101 0.18 -16.49 10.66
N GLY A 102 -0.05 -15.18 10.86
CA GLY A 102 -1.37 -14.57 10.73
C GLY A 102 -1.98 -14.72 9.33
N ILE A 103 -1.17 -14.57 8.28
CA ILE A 103 -1.58 -14.82 6.89
C ILE A 103 -2.02 -16.28 6.74
N PHE A 104 -1.18 -17.23 7.18
CA PHE A 104 -1.44 -18.65 7.02
C PHE A 104 -2.77 -19.06 7.67
N VAL A 105 -3.03 -18.62 8.90
CA VAL A 105 -4.28 -18.89 9.62
C VAL A 105 -5.48 -18.24 8.93
N SER A 106 -5.34 -17.01 8.43
CA SER A 106 -6.43 -16.27 7.74
C SER A 106 -6.77 -16.84 6.36
N SER A 107 -5.80 -17.51 5.71
CA SER A 107 -5.96 -18.09 4.36
C SER A 107 -6.54 -19.52 4.34
N ARG A 108 -6.74 -20.14 5.50
CA ARG A 108 -7.31 -21.49 5.68
C ARG A 108 -8.83 -21.41 5.82
#